data_AF-W6PW97-F1
#
_entry.id   AF-W6PW97-F1
#
_cell.length_a   1.000
_cell.length_b   1.000
_cell.length_c   1.000
_cell.angle_alpha   90.00
_cell.angle_beta   90.00
_cell.angle_gamma   90.00
#
_symmetry.space_group_name_H-M   'P 1'
#
loop_
_entity.id
_entity.type
_entity.pdbx_description
1 polymer ?
#
loop_
_entity_poly.entity_id
_entity_poly.type
_entity_poly.pdbx_seq_one_letter_code
_entity_poly.pdbx_strand_id
1 'polypeptide(L)'
;MSMAFLFTGFSFWIPESSHNARLACIASGTYLFGVVYSPGEGPVPFTYTAEVYPLYMRSYGMALGTATMWFCNFILAVTWPSLRAAFTIQGAFAWHASWCLVGWWMVLLFMPETKGKTLEELDQVFSVPTRLHAQYGLRQIGVFVQRYLLRRDVRPEVLYEREELVKAQDVGFNA
;
A
#
# COMPACT_ATOMS: atom_id res chain seq x y z
N MET A 1 1.23 7.67 -5.60
CA MET A 1 2.63 7.23 -5.81
C MET A 1 2.94 6.94 -7.28
N SER A 2 2.26 5.96 -7.89
CA SER A 2 2.44 5.63 -9.32
C SER A 2 2.31 6.85 -10.24
N MET A 3 1.29 7.69 -10.03
CA MET A 3 1.10 8.95 -10.78
C MET A 3 2.26 9.94 -10.64
N ALA A 4 2.89 10.02 -9.45
CA ALA A 4 4.04 10.90 -9.23
C ALA A 4 5.27 10.39 -9.98
N PHE A 5 5.50 9.07 -10.01
CA PHE A 5 6.57 8.48 -10.82
C PHE A 5 6.35 8.68 -12.32
N LEU A 6 5.12 8.53 -12.81
CA LEU A 6 4.79 8.81 -14.22
C LEU A 6 4.98 10.28 -14.55
N PHE A 7 4.57 11.19 -13.66
CA PHE A 7 4.79 12.63 -13.84
C PHE A 7 6.29 12.98 -13.91
N THR A 8 7.11 12.42 -13.01
CA THR A 8 8.57 12.58 -13.06
C THR A 8 9.15 12.00 -14.37
N GLY A 9 8.68 10.83 -14.80
CA GLY A 9 9.11 10.19 -16.05
C GLY A 9 8.76 11.02 -17.29
N PHE A 10 7.54 11.54 -17.39
CA PHE A 10 7.10 12.39 -18.50
C PHE A 10 7.77 13.77 -18.52
N SER A 11 8.26 14.25 -17.37
CA SER A 11 9.02 15.50 -17.30
C SER A 11 10.33 15.44 -18.09
N PHE A 12 10.87 14.24 -18.36
CA PHE A 12 12.05 14.05 -19.21
C PHE A 12 11.77 14.21 -20.71
N TRP A 13 10.52 14.37 -21.15
CA TRP A 13 10.22 14.75 -22.54
C TRP A 13 10.48 16.22 -22.85
N ILE A 14 10.66 17.07 -21.82
CA ILE A 14 10.94 18.48 -22.00
C ILE A 14 12.33 18.64 -22.64
N PRO A 15 12.47 19.37 -23.77
CA PRO A 15 13.75 19.58 -24.44
C PRO A 15 14.79 20.23 -23.54
N GLU A 16 16.07 19.91 -23.78
CA GLU A 16 17.19 20.42 -22.96
C GLU A 16 17.36 21.95 -23.06
N SER A 17 16.79 22.58 -24.09
CA SER A 17 16.76 24.04 -24.27
C SER A 17 16.10 24.78 -23.11
N SER A 18 15.21 24.13 -22.36
CA SER A 18 14.50 24.70 -21.21
C SER A 18 14.90 24.00 -19.92
N HIS A 19 16.21 24.03 -19.61
CA HIS A 19 16.82 23.35 -18.46
C HIS A 19 16.09 23.60 -17.12
N ASN A 20 15.76 24.87 -16.81
CA ASN A 20 15.11 25.25 -15.56
C ASN A 20 13.69 24.66 -15.43
N ALA A 21 12.92 24.66 -16.53
CA ALA A 21 11.56 24.10 -16.54
C ALA A 21 11.60 22.57 -16.34
N ARG A 22 12.52 21.89 -17.03
CA ARG A 22 12.72 20.44 -16.88
C ARG A 22 13.09 20.05 -15.45
N LEU A 23 14.07 20.74 -14.86
CA LEU A 23 14.49 20.49 -13.49
C LEU A 23 13.36 20.75 -12.48
N ALA A 24 12.61 21.84 -12.65
CA ALA A 24 11.48 22.16 -11.78
C ALA A 24 10.44 21.03 -11.80
N CYS A 25 10.04 20.56 -12.98
CA CYS A 25 9.05 19.48 -13.10
C CYS A 25 9.53 18.15 -12.48
N ILE A 26 10.79 17.76 -12.73
CA ILE A 26 11.38 16.54 -12.15
C ILE A 26 11.45 16.64 -10.62
N ALA A 27 11.90 17.79 -10.10
CA ALA A 27 11.96 18.02 -8.66
C ALA A 27 10.57 17.97 -8.04
N SER A 28 9.59 18.69 -8.60
CA SER A 28 8.21 18.67 -8.12
C SER A 28 7.63 17.25 -8.08
N GLY A 29 7.83 16.45 -9.13
CA GLY A 29 7.37 15.06 -9.16
C GLY A 29 8.01 14.18 -8.09
N THR A 30 9.32 14.35 -7.87
CA THR A 30 10.07 13.61 -6.85
C THR A 30 9.64 14.01 -5.43
N TYR A 31 9.43 15.29 -5.16
CA TYR A 31 8.93 15.76 -3.86
C TYR A 31 7.48 15.33 -3.61
N LEU A 32 6.62 15.37 -4.62
CA LEU A 32 5.25 14.85 -4.52
C LEU A 32 5.23 13.36 -4.20
N PHE A 33 6.14 12.58 -4.78
CA PHE A 33 6.33 11.19 -4.39
C PHE A 33 6.69 11.08 -2.90
N GLY A 34 7.67 11.86 -2.42
CA GLY A 34 8.10 11.86 -1.02
C GLY A 34 6.97 12.21 -0.04
N VAL A 35 6.14 13.22 -0.36
CA VAL A 35 5.00 13.65 0.48
C VAL A 35 3.96 12.54 0.63
N VAL A 36 3.70 11.77 -0.44
CA VAL A 36 2.74 10.66 -0.38
C VAL A 36 3.38 9.40 0.24
N TYR A 37 4.68 9.20 0.05
CA TYR A 37 5.42 8.04 0.58
C TYR A 37 5.56 8.11 2.09
N SER A 38 5.94 9.28 2.62
CA SER A 38 6.32 9.43 4.02
C SER A 38 5.23 9.04 5.03
N PRO A 39 3.94 9.39 4.89
CA PRO A 39 2.93 8.99 5.86
C PRO A 39 2.35 7.58 5.63
N GLY A 40 2.50 7.02 4.43
CA GLY A 40 1.94 5.71 4.06
C GLY A 40 3.00 4.60 4.13
N GLU A 41 3.61 4.31 2.99
CA GLU A 41 4.59 3.22 2.82
C GLU A 41 5.87 3.38 3.67
N GLY A 42 6.16 4.56 4.18
CA GLY A 42 7.30 4.79 5.07
C GLY A 42 7.19 4.02 6.39
N PRO A 43 6.23 4.35 7.27
CA PRO A 43 6.09 3.72 8.58
C PRO A 43 5.21 2.46 8.60
N VAL A 44 4.21 2.36 7.71
CA VAL A 44 3.16 1.33 7.80
C VAL A 44 3.69 -0.10 7.69
N PRO A 45 4.63 -0.45 6.79
CA PRO A 45 5.14 -1.82 6.72
C PRO A 45 5.85 -2.26 8.01
N PHE A 46 6.59 -1.35 8.65
CA PHE A 46 7.28 -1.65 9.90
C PHE A 46 6.31 -1.90 11.04
N THR A 47 5.28 -1.05 11.17
CA THR A 47 4.23 -1.25 12.19
C THR A 47 3.45 -2.53 11.92
N TYR A 48 3.13 -2.80 10.67
CA TYR A 48 2.40 -4.01 10.28
C TYR A 48 3.18 -5.28 10.62
N THR A 49 4.48 -5.34 10.33
CA THR A 49 5.31 -6.49 10.73
C THR A 49 5.38 -6.67 12.24
N ALA A 50 5.29 -5.59 13.03
CA ALA A 50 5.25 -5.71 14.49
C ALA A 50 3.90 -6.27 15.00
N GLU A 51 2.81 -6.05 14.28
CA GLU A 51 1.45 -6.48 14.67
C GLU A 51 1.12 -7.91 14.22
N VAL A 52 1.61 -8.32 13.05
CA VAL A 52 1.28 -9.64 12.44
C VAL A 52 1.98 -10.80 13.15
N TYR A 53 3.21 -10.60 13.61
CA TYR A 53 3.97 -11.69 14.21
C TYR A 53 3.62 -11.89 15.70
N PRO A 54 3.41 -13.14 16.13
CA PRO A 54 3.21 -13.45 17.54
C PRO A 54 4.46 -13.12 18.35
N LEU A 55 4.26 -12.76 19.63
CA LEU A 55 5.29 -12.20 20.50
C LEU A 55 6.61 -12.99 20.51
N TYR A 56 6.52 -14.33 20.50
CA TYR A 56 7.68 -15.21 20.63
C TYR A 56 8.55 -15.30 19.35
N MET A 57 8.03 -14.96 18.17
CA MET A 57 8.81 -14.94 16.91
C MET A 57 8.93 -13.56 16.28
N ARG A 58 8.39 -12.52 16.92
CA ARG A 58 8.35 -11.16 16.36
C ARG A 58 9.72 -10.63 15.96
N SER A 59 10.74 -10.88 16.77
CA SER A 59 12.12 -10.47 16.48
C SER A 59 12.63 -11.08 15.17
N TYR A 60 12.41 -12.38 14.96
CA TYR A 60 12.77 -13.07 13.71
C TYR A 60 11.97 -12.56 12.51
N GLY A 61 10.66 -12.37 12.69
CA GLY A 61 9.78 -11.84 11.65
C GLY A 61 10.18 -10.42 11.19
N MET A 62 10.47 -9.53 12.13
CA MET A 62 10.95 -8.18 11.81
C MET A 62 12.35 -8.19 11.17
N ALA A 63 13.25 -9.06 11.63
CA ALA A 63 14.57 -9.21 11.03
C ALA A 63 14.48 -9.69 9.57
N LEU A 64 13.64 -10.70 9.29
CA LEU A 64 13.39 -11.18 7.93
C LEU A 64 12.74 -10.12 7.05
N GLY A 65 11.72 -9.42 7.55
CA GLY A 65 11.06 -8.34 6.81
C GLY A 65 12.05 -7.22 6.43
N THR A 66 12.89 -6.82 7.39
CA THR A 66 13.94 -5.81 7.15
C THR A 66 15.00 -6.33 6.17
N ALA A 67 15.44 -7.59 6.29
CA ALA A 67 16.40 -8.19 5.38
C ALA A 67 15.85 -8.25 3.93
N THR A 68 14.59 -8.65 3.76
CA THR A 68 13.92 -8.67 2.44
C THR A 68 13.80 -7.27 1.85
N MET A 69 13.46 -6.26 2.66
CA MET A 69 13.40 -4.87 2.21
C MET A 69 14.76 -4.40 1.66
N TRP A 70 15.84 -4.60 2.43
CA TRP A 70 17.18 -4.19 2.01
C TRP A 70 17.69 -5.00 0.81
N PHE A 71 17.36 -6.27 0.74
CA PHE A 71 17.66 -7.12 -0.40
C PHE A 71 16.98 -6.62 -1.68
N CYS A 72 15.68 -6.30 -1.61
CA CYS A 72 14.96 -5.71 -2.74
C CYS A 72 15.53 -4.34 -3.11
N ASN A 73 15.91 -3.50 -2.14
CA ASN A 73 16.56 -2.22 -2.41
C ASN A 73 17.90 -2.40 -3.13
N PHE A 74 18.70 -3.40 -2.75
CA PHE A 74 19.93 -3.75 -3.45
C PHE A 74 19.67 -4.17 -4.90
N ILE A 75 18.68 -5.02 -5.14
CA ILE A 75 18.28 -5.43 -6.51
C ILE A 75 17.91 -4.21 -7.34
N LEU A 76 17.11 -3.29 -6.79
CA LEU A 76 16.70 -2.07 -7.50
C LEU A 76 17.91 -1.20 -7.85
N ALA A 77 18.83 -1.00 -6.92
CA ALA A 77 20.04 -0.20 -7.14
C ALA A 77 20.95 -0.79 -8.22
N VAL A 78 21.15 -2.12 -8.22
CA VAL A 78 21.98 -2.82 -9.21
C VAL A 78 21.30 -2.88 -10.58
N THR A 79 19.97 -3.03 -10.61
CA THR A 79 19.21 -3.16 -11.87
C THR A 79 18.99 -1.80 -12.55
N TRP A 80 19.06 -0.69 -11.81
CA TRP A 80 18.77 0.65 -12.34
C TRP A 80 19.61 1.04 -13.58
N PRO A 81 20.94 0.87 -13.63
CA PRO A 81 21.74 1.19 -14.82
C PRO A 81 21.32 0.37 -16.04
N SER A 82 21.08 -0.94 -15.86
CA SER A 82 20.64 -1.84 -16.93
C SER A 82 19.25 -1.46 -17.44
N LEU A 83 18.34 -1.09 -16.54
CA LEU A 83 16.98 -0.68 -16.90
C LEU A 83 16.97 0.64 -17.68
N ARG A 84 17.79 1.62 -17.27
CA ARG A 84 17.95 2.89 -17.99
C ARG A 84 18.51 2.68 -19.39
N ALA A 85 19.45 1.75 -19.57
CA ALA A 85 20.04 1.44 -20.87
C ALA A 85 19.03 0.76 -21.81
N ALA A 86 18.18 -0.14 -21.29
CA ALA A 86 17.21 -0.88 -22.09
C ALA A 86 15.93 -0.10 -22.43
N PHE A 87 15.36 0.61 -21.46
CA PHE A 87 14.02 1.21 -21.57
C PHE A 87 14.01 2.74 -21.66
N THR A 88 15.18 3.38 -21.73
CA THR A 88 15.36 4.83 -21.54
C THR A 88 14.95 5.28 -20.12
N ILE A 89 15.21 6.55 -19.78
CA ILE A 89 14.90 7.08 -18.44
C ILE A 89 13.38 7.06 -18.18
N GLN A 90 12.60 7.40 -19.20
CA GLN A 90 11.14 7.48 -19.14
C GLN A 90 10.54 6.09 -18.88
N GLY A 91 10.98 5.07 -19.62
CA GLY A 91 10.53 3.70 -19.44
C GLY A 91 10.98 3.10 -18.11
N ALA A 92 12.17 3.47 -17.61
CA ALA A 92 12.62 3.06 -16.28
C ALA A 92 11.70 3.61 -15.17
N PHE A 93 11.27 4.88 -15.24
CA PHE A 93 10.30 5.43 -14.29
C PHE A 93 8.91 4.79 -14.43
N ALA A 94 8.43 4.52 -15.66
CA ALA A 94 7.17 3.84 -15.89
C ALA A 94 7.17 2.39 -15.35
N TRP A 95 8.30 1.70 -15.45
CA TRP A 95 8.48 0.36 -14.86
C TRP A 95 8.28 0.37 -13.35
N HIS A 96 8.91 1.30 -12.64
CA HIS A 96 8.73 1.44 -11.19
C HIS A 96 7.31 1.90 -10.82
N ALA A 97 6.70 2.76 -11.63
CA ALA A 97 5.30 3.17 -11.45
C ALA A 97 4.33 1.98 -11.57
N SER A 98 4.62 1.01 -12.44
CA SER A 98 3.84 -0.22 -12.58
C SER A 98 3.96 -1.11 -11.34
N TRP A 99 5.16 -1.23 -10.75
CA TRP A 99 5.36 -1.95 -9.49
C TRP A 99 4.62 -1.31 -8.31
N CYS A 100 4.53 0.03 -8.26
CA CYS A 100 3.66 0.69 -7.27
C CYS A 100 2.18 0.33 -7.45
N LEU A 101 1.72 0.14 -8.69
CA LEU A 101 0.34 -0.26 -8.96
C LEU A 101 0.10 -1.72 -8.57
N VAL A 102 1.03 -2.62 -8.89
CA VAL A 102 0.99 -4.02 -8.46
C VAL A 102 0.98 -4.11 -6.93
N GLY A 103 1.85 -3.35 -6.27
CA GLY A 103 1.89 -3.27 -4.80
C GLY A 103 0.55 -2.84 -4.20
N TRP A 104 -0.11 -1.83 -4.78
CA TRP A 104 -1.45 -1.43 -4.35
C TRP A 104 -2.46 -2.59 -4.46
N TRP A 105 -2.49 -3.30 -5.59
CA TRP A 105 -3.36 -4.47 -5.73
C TRP A 105 -3.04 -5.58 -4.72
N MET A 106 -1.75 -5.84 -4.46
CA MET A 106 -1.35 -6.83 -3.47
C MET A 106 -1.82 -6.45 -2.06
N VAL A 107 -1.68 -5.18 -1.68
CA VAL A 107 -2.16 -4.66 -0.41
C VAL A 107 -3.68 -4.82 -0.30
N LEU A 108 -4.44 -4.44 -1.33
CA LEU A 108 -5.90 -4.56 -1.33
C LEU A 108 -6.41 -6.00 -1.21
N LEU A 109 -5.72 -6.96 -1.82
CA LEU A 109 -6.19 -8.35 -1.92
C LEU A 109 -5.69 -9.25 -0.80
N PHE A 110 -4.49 -8.98 -0.27
CA PHE A 110 -3.79 -9.90 0.63
C PHE A 110 -3.51 -9.32 2.02
N MET A 111 -3.57 -8.00 2.20
CA MET A 111 -3.29 -7.37 3.49
C MET A 111 -4.59 -7.19 4.28
N PRO A 112 -4.84 -7.97 5.34
CA PRO A 112 -5.92 -7.68 6.26
C PRO A 112 -5.66 -6.40 7.06
N GLU A 113 -6.74 -5.73 7.46
CA GLU A 113 -6.67 -4.52 8.29
C GLU A 113 -6.39 -4.89 9.76
N THR A 114 -5.28 -4.40 10.30
CA THR A 114 -4.82 -4.68 11.67
C THR A 114 -5.03 -3.51 12.62
N LYS A 115 -5.43 -2.33 12.10
CA LYS A 115 -5.56 -1.11 12.90
C LYS A 115 -6.59 -1.23 14.02
N GLY A 116 -6.13 -1.00 15.24
CA GLY A 116 -6.98 -0.85 16.42
C GLY A 116 -7.61 -2.15 16.91
N LYS A 117 -7.01 -3.30 16.56
CA LYS A 117 -7.42 -4.63 17.02
C LYS A 117 -6.52 -5.11 18.14
N THR A 118 -7.07 -5.86 19.09
CA THR A 118 -6.27 -6.55 20.12
C THR A 118 -5.53 -7.74 19.49
N LEU A 119 -4.53 -8.29 20.19
CA LEU A 119 -3.81 -9.50 19.75
C LEU A 119 -4.75 -10.71 19.59
N GLU A 120 -5.86 -10.76 20.34
CA GLU A 120 -6.87 -11.81 20.27
C GLU A 120 -7.76 -11.64 19.02
N GLU A 121 -8.17 -10.40 18.72
CA GLU A 121 -8.94 -10.08 17.51
C GLU A 121 -8.10 -10.24 16.23
N LEU A 122 -6.78 -10.09 16.32
CA LEU A 122 -5.85 -10.34 15.21
C LEU A 122 -5.85 -11.82 14.80
N ASP A 123 -5.94 -12.75 15.75
CA ASP A 123 -5.99 -14.18 15.43
C ASP A 123 -7.25 -14.54 14.64
N GLN A 124 -8.38 -13.90 14.96
CA GLN A 124 -9.62 -14.01 14.19
C GLN A 124 -9.47 -13.42 12.78
N VAL A 125 -8.79 -12.29 12.63
CA VAL A 125 -8.52 -11.66 11.32
C VAL A 125 -7.71 -12.59 10.41
N PHE A 126 -6.68 -13.25 10.95
CA PHE A 126 -5.85 -14.20 10.20
C PHE A 126 -6.51 -15.57 10.02
N SER A 127 -7.55 -15.90 10.78
CA SER A 127 -8.34 -17.13 10.59
C SER A 127 -9.23 -17.10 9.34
N VAL A 128 -9.48 -15.91 8.77
CA VAL A 128 -10.30 -15.77 7.57
C VAL A 128 -9.54 -16.25 6.32
N PRO A 129 -10.14 -17.13 5.49
CA PRO A 129 -9.49 -17.58 4.27
C PRO A 129 -9.13 -16.41 3.34
N THR A 130 -7.91 -16.40 2.81
CA THR A 130 -7.42 -15.35 1.89
C THR A 130 -8.34 -15.13 0.68
N ARG A 131 -9.04 -16.18 0.22
CA ARG A 131 -10.01 -16.07 -0.89
C ARG A 131 -11.20 -15.17 -0.54
N LEU A 132 -11.69 -15.23 0.70
CA LEU A 132 -12.81 -14.40 1.16
C LEU A 132 -12.34 -12.95 1.31
N HIS A 133 -11.16 -12.75 1.88
CA HIS A 133 -10.55 -11.41 2.00
C HIS A 133 -10.32 -10.76 0.63
N ALA A 134 -9.80 -11.51 -0.34
CA ALA A 134 -9.59 -11.01 -1.70
C ALA A 134 -10.91 -10.62 -2.40
N GLN A 135 -11.98 -11.41 -2.23
CA GLN A 135 -13.30 -11.06 -2.75
C GLN A 135 -13.87 -9.80 -2.08
N TYR A 136 -13.65 -9.65 -0.77
CA TYR A 136 -14.01 -8.45 -0.03
C TYR A 136 -13.24 -7.21 -0.52
N GLY A 137 -11.91 -7.33 -0.73
CA GLY A 137 -11.08 -6.26 -1.26
C GLY A 137 -11.55 -5.78 -2.64
N LEU A 138 -11.96 -6.69 -3.53
CA LEU A 138 -12.53 -6.34 -4.82
C LEU A 138 -13.89 -5.63 -4.70
N ARG A 139 -14.76 -6.06 -3.78
CA ARG A 139 -16.05 -5.41 -3.53
C ARG A 139 -15.89 -4.00 -2.96
N GLN A 140 -14.87 -3.79 -2.13
CA GLN A 140 -14.56 -2.46 -1.59
C GLN A 140 -14.25 -1.43 -2.68
N ILE A 141 -13.63 -1.83 -3.79
CA ILE A 141 -13.38 -0.93 -4.93
C ILE A 141 -14.71 -0.39 -5.47
N GLY A 142 -15.72 -1.26 -5.61
CA GLY A 142 -17.06 -0.87 -6.06
C GLY A 142 -17.71 0.14 -5.10
N VAL A 143 -17.62 -0.10 -3.80
CA VAL A 143 -18.13 0.83 -2.76
C VAL A 143 -17.37 2.15 -2.79
N PHE A 144 -16.05 2.12 -2.94
CA PHE A 144 -15.21 3.32 -3.02
C PHE A 144 -15.61 4.19 -4.21
N VAL A 145 -15.78 3.59 -5.39
CA VAL A 145 -16.24 4.31 -6.59
C VAL A 145 -17.64 4.86 -6.38
N GLN A 146 -18.57 4.08 -5.84
CA GLN A 146 -19.93 4.55 -5.60
C GLN A 146 -19.98 5.72 -4.59
N ARG A 147 -19.15 5.65 -3.55
CA ARG A 147 -19.15 6.64 -2.48
C ARG A 147 -18.39 7.91 -2.83
N TYR A 148 -17.16 7.78 -3.33
CA TYR A 148 -16.29 8.93 -3.58
C TYR A 148 -16.43 9.51 -4.99
N LEU A 149 -16.65 8.67 -6.01
CA LEU A 149 -16.81 9.14 -7.39
C LEU A 149 -18.27 9.49 -7.70
N LEU A 150 -19.21 8.61 -7.33
CA LEU A 150 -20.64 8.79 -7.63
C LEU A 150 -21.44 9.47 -6.50
N ARG A 151 -20.79 9.83 -5.39
CA ARG A 151 -21.39 10.51 -4.21
C ARG A 151 -22.67 9.83 -3.70
N ARG A 152 -22.77 8.50 -3.82
CA ARG A 152 -23.88 7.71 -3.28
C ARG A 152 -23.56 7.31 -1.85
N ASP A 153 -24.55 7.36 -0.96
CA ASP A 153 -24.39 6.94 0.43
C ASP A 153 -24.48 5.42 0.54
N VAL A 154 -23.34 4.75 0.33
CA VAL A 154 -23.19 3.30 0.46
C VAL A 154 -22.32 3.01 1.67
N ARG A 155 -22.85 2.23 2.61
CA ARG A 155 -22.12 1.80 3.82
C ARG A 155 -21.08 0.75 3.44
N PRO A 156 -19.81 0.89 3.87
CA PRO A 156 -18.81 -0.15 3.65
C PRO A 156 -19.19 -1.41 4.43
N GLU A 157 -19.08 -2.56 3.76
CA GLU A 157 -19.24 -3.88 4.37
C GLU A 157 -18.15 -4.06 5.45
N VAL A 158 -18.49 -4.53 6.64
CA VAL A 158 -17.54 -4.72 7.75
C VAL A 158 -17.26 -6.22 7.85
N LEU A 159 -16.07 -6.67 7.43
CA LEU A 159 -15.73 -8.09 7.41
C LEU A 159 -15.37 -8.64 8.80
N TYR A 160 -14.79 -7.79 9.65
CA TYR A 160 -14.37 -8.16 11.00
C TYR A 160 -15.26 -7.43 12.02
N GLU A 161 -16.30 -8.09 12.52
CA GLU A 161 -17.12 -7.54 13.60
C GLU A 161 -16.28 -7.34 14.86
N ARG A 162 -16.51 -6.23 15.58
CA ARG A 162 -16.03 -6.10 16.96
C ARG A 162 -16.89 -6.98 17.84
N GLU A 163 -16.29 -7.78 18.72
CA GLU A 163 -17.02 -8.45 19.80
C GLU A 163 -17.87 -7.47 20.64
N GLU A 164 -17.51 -6.18 20.67
CA GLU A 164 -18.29 -5.14 21.34
C GLU A 164 -19.73 -5.03 20.80
N LEU A 165 -19.97 -5.30 19.52
CA LEU A 165 -21.31 -5.26 18.92
C LEU A 165 -22.12 -6.54 19.19
N VAL A 166 -21.46 -7.70 19.24
CA VAL A 166 -22.09 -8.98 19.58
C VAL A 166 -22.53 -8.96 21.05
N LYS A 167 -21.62 -8.55 21.96
CA LYS A 167 -21.98 -8.40 23.38
C LYS A 167 -23.06 -7.34 23.59
N ALA A 168 -23.01 -6.18 22.90
CA ALA A 168 -24.04 -5.15 23.03
C ALA A 168 -25.43 -5.62 22.57
N GLN A 169 -25.49 -6.54 21.61
CA GLN A 169 -26.74 -7.12 21.12
C GLN A 169 -27.31 -8.20 22.06
N ASP A 170 -26.45 -8.93 22.78
CA ASP A 170 -26.84 -9.96 23.74
C ASP A 170 -27.29 -9.41 25.12
N VAL A 171 -26.85 -8.19 25.51
CA VAL A 171 -27.36 -7.53 26.74
C VAL A 171 -28.70 -6.81 26.55
N GLY A 172 -29.22 -6.72 25.32
CA GLY A 172 -30.41 -5.94 24.99
C GLY A 172 -31.75 -6.67 25.09
N PHE A 173 -31.77 -7.96 25.46
CA PHE A 173 -33.00 -8.77 25.49
C PHE A 173 -33.16 -9.57 26.80
N ASN A 174 -33.02 -8.89 27.93
CA ASN A 174 -33.57 -9.35 29.21
C ASN A 174 -34.20 -8.17 29.95
N ALA A 175 -35.39 -7.77 29.48
CA ALA A 175 -36.40 -7.04 30.24
C ALA A 175 -37.78 -7.38 29.67
#